data_AF-A0AAU0MY54-F1
#
_entry.id   AF-A0AAU0MY54-F1
#
_cell.length_a   1.000
_cell.length_b   1.000
_cell.length_c   1.000
_cell.angle_alpha   90.00
_cell.angle_beta   90.00
_cell.angle_gamma   90.00
#
_symmetry.space_group_name_H-M   'P 1'
#
loop_
_entity.id
_entity.type
_entity.pdbx_description
1 polymer ?
#
loop_
_entity_poly.entity_id
_entity_poly.type
_entity_poly.pdbx_seq_one_letter_code
_entity_poly.pdbx_strand_id
1 'polypeptide(L)'
;MIKTIPILIASTLAMAISVHANSADDRYIVKFKEGKGPAVKAMMEKNGGRSAMALEKRNAMAAHLPAGALTALRNNPNVEYVEEDVKRYPMAEETPFGIPMVQANQVSDVLAGNQTVCIIDSGYDLSHEDLSSNSVSGSNDSGTGFWYTDENSHGTHVAGTIAAIGGNNKGVVGVMPNGNIKLHIVKVFGVDGWAYSSSLVAAADECASNGASVINMSLGGTFKSRTEDRAFADLYNNQNILSIAAAGNDGNTRHSYPASYDSVVSVAAVDSNKVVASFSQQTDQVELSGPGVDVLSSVPVGMGLSTTLNVGGNSIEASGMEGSPLDSATGALVDCGLGESACANAAGKVCLISRGNISFADKVLA
;
A
#
# COMPACT_ATOMS: atom_id res chain seq x y z
N MET A 1 -58.52 36.25 23.48
CA MET A 1 -58.59 36.07 22.01
C MET A 1 -57.38 36.82 21.47
N ILE A 2 -56.32 36.22 20.96
CA ILE A 2 -56.16 35.21 19.91
C ILE A 2 -54.89 34.41 20.24
N LYS A 3 -54.97 33.06 20.20
CA LYS A 3 -53.82 32.15 20.31
C LYS A 3 -53.15 32.06 18.94
N THR A 4 -51.86 32.39 18.85
CA THR A 4 -51.02 32.06 17.69
C THR A 4 -50.27 30.75 17.95
N ILE A 5 -50.47 29.79 17.06
CA ILE A 5 -49.85 28.46 17.03
C ILE A 5 -48.55 28.59 16.23
N PRO A 6 -47.37 28.19 16.74
CA PRO A 6 -46.21 28.03 15.88
C PRO A 6 -46.32 26.68 15.15
N ILE A 7 -46.40 26.73 13.83
CA ILE A 7 -46.34 25.57 12.94
C ILE A 7 -44.90 25.06 12.97
N LEU A 8 -44.73 23.83 13.46
CA LEU A 8 -43.49 23.07 13.40
C LEU A 8 -43.29 22.61 11.95
N ILE A 9 -42.39 23.22 11.21
CA ILE A 9 -41.97 22.74 9.88
C ILE A 9 -41.04 21.55 10.12
N ALA A 10 -41.56 20.34 9.94
CA ALA A 10 -40.74 19.13 9.89
C ALA A 10 -39.94 19.14 8.58
N SER A 11 -38.67 19.53 8.65
CA SER A 11 -37.69 19.33 7.59
C SER A 11 -37.35 17.84 7.51
N THR A 12 -37.97 17.13 6.57
CA THR A 12 -37.56 15.79 6.16
C THR A 12 -36.21 15.89 5.47
N LEU A 13 -35.14 15.62 6.21
CA LEU A 13 -33.80 15.44 5.67
C LEU A 13 -33.79 14.11 4.90
N ALA A 14 -34.04 14.19 3.60
CA ALA A 14 -33.85 13.05 2.71
C ALA A 14 -32.35 12.70 2.72
N MET A 15 -32.01 11.52 3.24
CA MET A 15 -30.71 10.88 2.98
C MET A 15 -30.56 10.74 1.47
N ALA A 16 -29.76 11.62 0.87
CA ALA A 16 -29.24 11.40 -0.46
C ALA A 16 -28.31 10.18 -0.37
N ILE A 17 -28.80 9.04 -0.85
CA ILE A 17 -27.93 7.92 -1.20
C ILE A 17 -27.02 8.46 -2.30
N SER A 18 -25.77 8.73 -1.96
CA SER A 18 -24.74 9.09 -2.94
C SER A 18 -24.57 7.90 -3.87
N VAL A 19 -25.26 7.95 -5.01
CA VAL A 19 -24.99 7.09 -6.16
C VAL A 19 -23.56 7.40 -6.58
N HIS A 20 -22.66 6.45 -6.35
CA HIS A 20 -21.28 6.55 -6.80
C HIS A 20 -21.32 6.83 -8.31
N ALA A 21 -20.69 7.93 -8.72
CA ALA A 21 -20.50 8.22 -10.14
C ALA A 21 -19.64 7.11 -10.73
N ASN A 22 -20.27 6.26 -11.55
CA ASN A 22 -19.66 5.12 -12.23
C ASN A 22 -18.41 5.58 -13.01
N SER A 23 -17.27 4.96 -12.72
CA SER A 23 -16.00 5.29 -13.37
C SER A 23 -16.06 4.92 -14.86
N ALA A 24 -15.31 5.65 -15.69
CA ALA A 24 -15.20 5.37 -17.12
C ALA A 24 -14.54 4.01 -17.44
N ASP A 25 -14.06 3.28 -16.44
CA ASP A 25 -13.36 2.00 -16.61
C ASP A 25 -14.11 0.75 -16.14
N ASP A 26 -15.31 0.89 -15.57
CA ASP A 26 -16.06 -0.26 -15.06
C ASP A 26 -16.51 -1.19 -16.20
N ARG A 27 -16.27 -2.50 -16.02
CA ARG A 27 -16.60 -3.55 -17.01
C ARG A 27 -17.80 -4.36 -16.51
N TYR A 28 -18.72 -4.68 -17.42
CA TYR A 28 -19.96 -5.39 -17.13
C TYR A 28 -20.15 -6.56 -18.09
N ILE A 29 -20.81 -7.62 -17.62
CA ILE A 29 -21.34 -8.69 -18.46
C ILE A 29 -22.80 -8.37 -18.78
N VAL A 30 -23.11 -8.30 -20.07
CA VAL A 30 -24.47 -8.10 -20.58
C VAL A 30 -24.95 -9.40 -21.20
N LYS A 31 -25.95 -10.03 -20.57
CA LYS A 31 -26.62 -11.22 -21.11
C LYS A 31 -27.79 -10.82 -22.00
N PHE A 32 -27.86 -11.38 -23.20
CA PHE A 32 -28.93 -11.12 -24.16
C PHE A 32 -29.92 -12.26 -24.22
N LYS A 33 -31.17 -11.92 -24.56
CA LYS A 33 -32.14 -12.90 -25.05
C LYS A 33 -31.69 -13.47 -26.40
N GLU A 34 -32.13 -14.69 -26.70
CA GLU A 34 -31.71 -15.42 -27.89
C GLU A 34 -31.93 -14.61 -29.19
N GLY A 35 -30.90 -14.59 -30.05
CA GLY A 35 -30.91 -13.86 -31.32
C GLY A 35 -30.85 -12.32 -31.20
N LYS A 36 -30.79 -11.76 -29.99
CA LYS A 36 -30.80 -10.29 -29.79
C LYS A 36 -29.43 -9.64 -29.66
N GLY A 37 -28.36 -10.43 -29.58
CA GLY A 37 -26.98 -9.92 -29.41
C GLY A 37 -26.61 -8.76 -30.34
N PRO A 38 -26.82 -8.85 -31.66
CA PRO A 38 -26.47 -7.75 -32.58
C PRO A 38 -27.21 -6.44 -32.29
N ALA A 39 -28.50 -6.51 -31.95
CA ALA A 39 -29.31 -5.33 -31.65
C ALA A 39 -28.90 -4.69 -30.31
N VAL A 40 -28.59 -5.51 -29.29
CA VAL A 40 -28.13 -5.01 -27.99
C VAL A 40 -26.75 -4.38 -28.12
N LYS A 41 -25.83 -5.00 -28.86
CA LYS A 41 -24.49 -4.45 -29.13
C LYS A 41 -24.58 -3.10 -29.84
N ALA A 42 -25.36 -2.99 -30.92
CA ALA A 42 -25.54 -1.73 -31.65
C ALA A 42 -26.12 -0.62 -30.76
N MET A 43 -27.07 -0.95 -29.88
CA MET A 43 -27.62 0.00 -28.91
C MET A 43 -26.56 0.45 -27.90
N MET A 44 -25.79 -0.50 -27.35
CA MET A 44 -24.71 -0.21 -26.41
C MET A 44 -23.69 0.75 -27.03
N GLU A 45 -23.20 0.46 -28.24
CA GLU A 45 -22.23 1.30 -28.96
C GLU A 45 -22.77 2.70 -29.24
N LYS A 46 -24.05 2.80 -29.62
CA LYS A 46 -24.74 4.10 -29.80
C LYS A 46 -24.77 4.93 -28.51
N ASN A 47 -24.80 4.28 -27.34
CA ASN A 47 -24.80 4.95 -26.04
C ASN A 47 -23.39 5.09 -25.43
N GLY A 48 -22.34 4.93 -26.25
CA GLY A 48 -20.96 5.15 -25.84
C GLY A 48 -20.34 3.97 -25.07
N GLY A 49 -21.01 2.82 -25.00
CA GLY A 49 -20.38 1.60 -24.49
C GLY A 49 -19.43 0.97 -25.51
N ARG A 50 -18.39 0.29 -25.03
CA ARG A 50 -17.36 -0.35 -25.86
C ARG A 50 -17.32 -1.85 -25.57
N SER A 51 -17.40 -2.69 -26.60
CA SER A 51 -17.25 -4.13 -26.45
C SER A 51 -15.84 -4.48 -25.98
N ALA A 52 -15.74 -5.34 -24.97
CA ALA A 52 -14.46 -5.86 -24.47
C ALA A 52 -14.25 -7.32 -24.92
N MET A 53 -15.27 -8.18 -24.76
CA MET A 53 -15.15 -9.61 -25.10
C MET A 53 -16.51 -10.22 -25.47
N ALA A 54 -16.56 -11.04 -26.53
CA ALA A 54 -17.75 -11.80 -26.88
C ALA A 54 -17.82 -13.11 -26.08
N LEU A 55 -18.98 -13.42 -25.50
CA LEU A 55 -19.25 -14.66 -24.75
C LEU A 55 -20.32 -15.47 -25.49
N GLU A 56 -20.04 -15.83 -26.75
CA GLU A 56 -21.03 -16.35 -27.72
C GLU A 56 -21.77 -17.59 -27.21
N LYS A 57 -21.05 -18.56 -26.63
CA LYS A 57 -21.62 -19.79 -26.04
C LYS A 57 -22.53 -19.53 -24.83
N ARG A 58 -22.60 -18.28 -24.36
CA ARG A 58 -23.41 -17.83 -23.24
C ARG A 58 -24.39 -16.76 -23.65
N ASN A 59 -24.54 -16.42 -24.94
CA ASN A 59 -25.40 -15.32 -25.40
C ASN A 59 -25.13 -14.01 -24.62
N ALA A 60 -23.86 -13.69 -24.38
CA ALA A 60 -23.48 -12.51 -23.59
C ALA A 60 -22.27 -11.79 -24.20
N MET A 61 -21.97 -10.59 -23.70
CA MET A 61 -20.70 -9.90 -23.94
C MET A 61 -20.21 -9.21 -22.68
N ALA A 62 -18.90 -9.11 -22.52
CA ALA A 62 -18.28 -8.14 -21.63
C ALA A 62 -18.13 -6.79 -22.36
N ALA A 63 -18.43 -5.69 -21.67
CA ALA A 63 -18.32 -4.34 -22.21
C ALA A 63 -18.01 -3.31 -21.12
N HIS A 64 -17.31 -2.23 -21.48
CA HIS A 64 -17.25 -1.05 -20.61
C HIS A 64 -18.46 -0.18 -20.89
N LEU A 65 -19.21 0.15 -19.84
CA LEU A 65 -20.50 0.83 -19.94
C LEU A 65 -20.46 2.15 -19.17
N PRO A 66 -20.52 3.31 -19.85
CA PRO A 66 -20.81 4.56 -19.14
C PRO A 66 -22.18 4.48 -18.49
N ALA A 67 -22.41 5.29 -17.44
CA ALA A 67 -23.64 5.26 -16.64
C ALA A 67 -24.94 5.30 -17.47
N GLY A 68 -24.95 6.07 -18.56
CA GLY A 68 -26.07 6.13 -19.50
C GLY A 68 -26.32 4.81 -20.25
N ALA A 69 -25.27 4.18 -20.78
CA ALA A 69 -25.37 2.90 -21.46
C ALA A 69 -25.79 1.77 -20.50
N LEU A 70 -25.24 1.77 -19.28
CA LEU A 70 -25.60 0.81 -18.24
C LEU A 70 -27.10 0.90 -17.90
N THR A 71 -27.61 2.12 -17.71
CA THR A 71 -29.02 2.36 -17.44
C THR A 71 -29.91 1.93 -18.60
N ALA A 72 -29.51 2.26 -19.85
CA ALA A 72 -30.25 1.86 -21.04
C ALA A 72 -30.30 0.33 -21.22
N LEU A 73 -29.21 -0.37 -20.91
CA LEU A 73 -29.13 -1.83 -21.03
C LEU A 73 -29.95 -2.54 -19.95
N ARG A 74 -29.93 -2.06 -18.69
CA ARG A 74 -30.75 -2.62 -17.60
C ARG A 74 -32.25 -2.55 -17.88
N ASN A 75 -32.68 -1.54 -18.65
CA ASN A 75 -34.09 -1.35 -19.02
C ASN A 75 -34.45 -1.93 -20.41
N ASN A 76 -33.51 -2.58 -21.11
CA ASN A 76 -33.75 -3.05 -22.46
C ASN A 76 -34.50 -4.40 -22.47
N PRO A 77 -35.64 -4.54 -23.16
CA PRO A 77 -36.41 -5.79 -23.19
C PRO A 77 -35.70 -6.96 -23.86
N ASN A 78 -34.60 -6.70 -24.59
CA ASN A 78 -33.76 -7.71 -25.24
C ASN A 78 -32.57 -8.16 -24.37
N VAL A 79 -32.35 -7.53 -23.22
CA VAL A 79 -31.34 -7.91 -22.22
C VAL A 79 -32.02 -8.76 -21.15
N GLU A 80 -31.33 -9.82 -20.73
CA GLU A 80 -31.80 -10.70 -19.66
C GLU A 80 -31.31 -10.18 -18.30
N TYR A 81 -30.02 -9.84 -18.20
CA TYR A 81 -29.44 -9.16 -17.06
C TYR A 81 -28.15 -8.42 -17.44
N VAL A 82 -27.77 -7.49 -16.58
CA VAL A 82 -26.46 -6.82 -16.59
C VAL A 82 -25.84 -6.97 -15.21
N GLU A 83 -24.67 -7.58 -15.15
CA GLU A 83 -23.91 -7.78 -13.91
C GLU A 83 -22.51 -7.21 -14.05
N GLU A 84 -21.86 -6.93 -12.92
CA GLU A 84 -20.46 -6.51 -12.91
C GLU A 84 -19.57 -7.63 -13.45
N ASP A 85 -18.62 -7.29 -14.31
CA ASP A 85 -17.60 -8.23 -14.78
C ASP A 85 -16.48 -8.30 -13.74
N VAL A 86 -16.72 -9.14 -12.75
CA VAL A 86 -15.85 -9.34 -11.60
C VAL A 86 -14.47 -9.83 -12.00
N LYS A 87 -13.43 -9.13 -11.53
CA LYS A 87 -12.04 -9.52 -11.76
C LYS A 87 -11.76 -10.91 -11.16
N ARG A 88 -10.86 -11.66 -11.80
CA ARG A 88 -10.35 -12.95 -11.34
C ARG A 88 -8.84 -12.86 -11.35
N TYR A 89 -8.22 -13.33 -10.28
CA TYR A 89 -6.78 -13.33 -10.10
C TYR A 89 -6.29 -14.78 -10.04
N PRO A 90 -5.11 -15.12 -10.58
CA PRO A 90 -4.52 -16.43 -10.36
C PRO A 90 -4.37 -16.65 -8.84
N MET A 91 -4.99 -17.71 -8.34
CA MET A 91 -4.89 -18.11 -6.93
C MET A 91 -3.72 -19.07 -6.78
N ALA A 92 -2.52 -18.51 -6.62
CA ALA A 92 -1.38 -19.25 -6.11
C ALA A 92 -0.81 -18.42 -4.97
N GLU A 93 -0.75 -19.02 -3.79
CA GLU A 93 0.05 -18.49 -2.68
C GLU A 93 1.51 -18.52 -3.10
N GLU A 94 2.17 -17.37 -3.02
CA GLU A 94 3.59 -17.24 -3.32
C GLU A 94 4.38 -17.08 -2.01
N THR A 95 5.52 -17.74 -1.88
CA THR A 95 6.42 -17.46 -0.75
C THR A 95 7.45 -16.42 -1.19
N PRO A 96 7.39 -15.16 -0.69
CA PRO A 96 8.38 -14.15 -1.03
C PRO A 96 9.79 -14.64 -0.68
N PHE A 97 10.78 -14.35 -1.53
CA PHE A 97 12.15 -14.87 -1.37
C PHE A 97 12.76 -14.58 0.01
N GLY A 98 12.34 -13.46 0.62
CA GLY A 98 12.84 -13.02 1.92
C GLY A 98 12.50 -13.97 3.05
N ILE A 99 11.34 -14.63 3.02
CA ILE A 99 10.85 -15.52 4.06
C ILE A 99 11.79 -16.73 4.29
N PRO A 100 12.15 -17.52 3.26
CA PRO A 100 13.16 -18.58 3.43
C PRO A 100 14.58 -18.02 3.62
N MET A 101 14.89 -16.81 3.13
CA MET A 101 16.22 -16.21 3.34
C MET A 101 16.50 -15.95 4.83
N VAL A 102 15.50 -15.48 5.58
CA VAL A 102 15.59 -15.31 7.04
C VAL A 102 15.28 -16.59 7.81
N GLN A 103 15.14 -17.72 7.11
CA GLN A 103 14.85 -19.05 7.67
C GLN A 103 13.54 -19.13 8.48
N ALA A 104 12.59 -18.21 8.24
CA ALA A 104 11.31 -18.21 8.94
C ALA A 104 10.55 -19.53 8.74
N ASN A 105 10.65 -20.12 7.55
CA ASN A 105 10.05 -21.41 7.21
C ASN A 105 10.66 -22.62 7.97
N GLN A 106 11.73 -22.42 8.75
CA GLN A 106 12.38 -23.46 9.56
C GLN A 106 11.97 -23.39 11.04
N VAL A 107 11.23 -22.36 11.44
CA VAL A 107 10.85 -22.10 12.83
C VAL A 107 9.33 -22.15 12.95
N SER A 108 8.84 -22.89 13.93
CA SER A 108 7.40 -22.92 14.24
C SER A 108 7.01 -21.64 14.99
N ASP A 109 5.98 -20.96 14.51
CA ASP A 109 5.41 -19.74 15.08
C ASP A 109 4.26 -20.02 16.08
N VAL A 110 4.07 -21.27 16.51
CA VAL A 110 3.00 -21.70 17.45
C VAL A 110 2.96 -20.92 18.76
N LEU A 111 4.09 -20.37 19.21
CA LEU A 111 4.19 -19.63 20.47
C LEU A 111 3.92 -18.12 20.32
N ALA A 112 3.62 -17.65 19.12
CA ALA A 112 3.39 -16.24 18.82
C ALA A 112 2.12 -15.65 19.44
N GLY A 113 1.16 -16.49 19.83
CA GLY A 113 -0.16 -16.09 20.33
C GLY A 113 -0.19 -15.14 21.52
N ASN A 114 0.91 -15.12 22.30
CA ASN A 114 1.04 -14.25 23.47
C ASN A 114 1.87 -12.99 23.19
N GLN A 115 2.34 -12.79 21.97
CA GLN A 115 3.13 -11.63 21.57
C GLN A 115 2.27 -10.64 20.78
N THR A 116 2.58 -9.37 20.93
CA THR A 116 1.98 -8.29 20.14
C THR A 116 3.09 -7.56 19.40
N VAL A 117 2.97 -7.45 18.08
CA VAL A 117 3.79 -6.57 17.26
C VAL A 117 3.00 -5.30 16.98
N CYS A 118 3.52 -4.17 17.44
CA CYS A 118 2.98 -2.87 17.08
C CYS A 118 3.64 -2.37 15.79
N ILE A 119 2.83 -1.93 14.83
CA ILE A 119 3.29 -1.40 13.55
C ILE A 119 2.94 0.09 13.52
N ILE A 120 3.96 0.94 13.55
CA ILE A 120 3.82 2.40 13.44
C ILE A 120 4.06 2.78 11.98
N ASP A 121 3.00 3.03 11.21
CA ASP A 121 3.09 3.17 9.75
C ASP A 121 1.89 3.95 9.14
N SER A 122 1.53 3.69 7.88
CA SER A 122 0.45 4.36 7.13
C SER A 122 -0.94 3.77 7.32
N GLY A 123 -1.07 2.69 8.09
CA GLY A 123 -2.34 2.01 8.35
C GLY A 123 -2.30 0.55 7.95
N TYR A 124 -3.48 -0.05 7.83
CA TYR A 124 -3.65 -1.47 7.53
C TYR A 124 -4.97 -1.71 6.80
N ASP A 125 -4.96 -2.34 5.62
CA ASP A 125 -6.20 -2.77 4.96
C ASP A 125 -6.83 -3.96 5.70
N LEU A 126 -7.79 -3.66 6.58
CA LEU A 126 -8.52 -4.68 7.35
C LEU A 126 -9.37 -5.62 6.48
N SER A 127 -9.69 -5.20 5.26
CA SER A 127 -10.45 -6.01 4.31
C SER A 127 -9.55 -6.92 3.45
N HIS A 128 -8.22 -6.81 3.58
CA HIS A 128 -7.29 -7.58 2.78
C HIS A 128 -7.45 -9.08 3.03
N GLU A 129 -7.71 -9.83 1.95
CA GLU A 129 -8.10 -11.24 2.06
C GLU A 129 -7.04 -12.13 2.70
N ASP A 130 -5.78 -11.74 2.57
CA ASP A 130 -4.61 -12.47 3.05
C ASP A 130 -4.19 -12.11 4.48
N LEU A 131 -4.83 -11.09 5.07
CA LEU A 131 -4.57 -10.62 6.43
C LEU A 131 -5.80 -10.69 7.34
N SER A 132 -6.97 -10.97 6.76
CA SER A 132 -8.29 -10.88 7.41
C SER A 132 -8.49 -11.77 8.64
N SER A 133 -7.68 -12.82 8.83
CA SER A 133 -7.77 -13.72 9.98
C SER A 133 -6.80 -13.41 11.12
N ASN A 134 -5.95 -12.40 10.98
CA ASN A 134 -5.06 -11.97 12.07
C ASN A 134 -5.83 -11.33 13.23
N SER A 135 -5.31 -11.48 14.46
CA SER A 135 -5.81 -10.71 15.60
C SER A 135 -5.24 -9.29 15.53
N VAL A 136 -6.02 -8.35 15.00
CA VAL A 136 -5.57 -6.97 14.76
C VAL A 136 -6.39 -5.96 15.55
N SER A 137 -5.71 -4.96 16.09
CA SER A 137 -6.28 -3.79 16.75
C SER A 137 -5.56 -2.52 16.29
N GLY A 138 -6.10 -1.36 16.64
CA GLY A 138 -5.46 -0.07 16.38
C GLY A 138 -6.34 1.07 16.87
N SER A 139 -5.81 2.29 16.80
CA SER A 139 -6.53 3.50 17.21
C SER A 139 -6.72 4.46 16.05
N ASN A 140 -7.91 5.06 15.98
CA ASN A 140 -8.18 6.11 15.02
C ASN A 140 -7.60 7.43 15.53
N ASP A 141 -7.03 8.22 14.63
CA ASP A 141 -6.56 9.56 14.93
C ASP A 141 -7.31 10.59 14.06
N SER A 142 -7.55 11.77 14.62
CA SER A 142 -8.27 12.83 13.90
C SER A 142 -7.48 13.44 12.73
N GLY A 143 -6.15 13.36 12.79
CA GLY A 143 -5.24 13.87 11.76
C GLY A 143 -4.92 12.83 10.69
N THR A 144 -4.69 11.58 11.06
CA THR A 144 -4.31 10.51 10.13
C THR A 144 -5.47 9.59 9.72
N GLY A 145 -6.60 9.64 10.42
CA GLY A 145 -7.82 8.94 10.07
C GLY A 145 -7.96 7.56 10.72
N PHE A 146 -8.59 6.63 10.01
CA PHE A 146 -8.84 5.28 10.49
C PHE A 146 -7.59 4.41 10.36
N TRP A 147 -7.22 3.67 11.41
CA TRP A 147 -6.07 2.75 11.36
C TRP A 147 -6.29 1.58 10.39
N TYR A 148 -7.54 1.19 10.20
CA TYR A 148 -7.96 0.07 9.35
C TYR A 148 -8.16 0.45 7.87
N THR A 149 -7.72 1.65 7.49
CA THR A 149 -7.57 2.04 6.09
C THR A 149 -6.13 2.47 5.85
N ASP A 150 -5.62 2.15 4.67
CA ASP A 150 -4.26 2.48 4.26
C ASP A 150 -4.30 3.04 2.84
N GLU A 151 -4.21 4.36 2.74
CA GLU A 151 -4.23 5.05 1.45
C GLU A 151 -2.84 5.14 0.79
N ASN A 152 -1.79 4.74 1.51
CA ASN A 152 -0.41 4.73 1.01
C ASN A 152 0.04 3.31 0.56
N SER A 153 -0.55 2.25 1.13
CA SER A 153 -0.22 0.83 0.96
C SER A 153 0.99 0.31 1.74
N HIS A 154 1.87 1.18 2.22
CA HIS A 154 3.12 0.79 2.87
C HIS A 154 2.91 0.01 4.16
N GLY A 155 2.03 0.47 5.07
CA GLY A 155 1.74 -0.22 6.32
C GLY A 155 1.12 -1.60 6.11
N THR A 156 0.25 -1.75 5.11
CA THR A 156 -0.31 -3.06 4.71
C THR A 156 0.77 -4.00 4.15
N HIS A 157 1.76 -3.46 3.42
CA HIS A 157 2.91 -4.22 2.91
C HIS A 157 3.82 -4.72 4.03
N VAL A 158 4.13 -3.83 4.97
CA VAL A 158 4.88 -4.17 6.19
C VAL A 158 4.15 -5.26 7.00
N ALA A 159 2.84 -5.10 7.20
CA ALA A 159 2.03 -6.07 7.94
C ALA A 159 1.99 -7.45 7.27
N GLY A 160 1.91 -7.52 5.94
CA GLY A 160 1.99 -8.79 5.20
C GLY A 160 3.33 -9.49 5.32
N THR A 161 4.43 -8.73 5.30
CA THR A 161 5.77 -9.30 5.49
C THR A 161 5.87 -9.98 6.86
N ILE A 162 5.25 -9.39 7.88
CA ILE A 162 5.23 -9.93 9.24
C ILE A 162 4.26 -11.12 9.35
N ALA A 163 3.03 -10.99 8.85
CA ALA A 163 1.91 -11.85 9.25
C ALA A 163 0.90 -12.20 8.14
N ALA A 164 1.28 -12.16 6.86
CA ALA A 164 0.43 -12.73 5.81
C ALA A 164 0.18 -14.23 6.06
N ILE A 165 -1.07 -14.64 5.91
CA ILE A 165 -1.56 -15.94 6.36
C ILE A 165 -1.13 -17.02 5.37
N GLY A 166 -0.34 -18.00 5.83
CA GLY A 166 0.10 -19.11 4.98
C GLY A 166 -0.87 -20.28 4.96
N GLY A 167 -0.80 -21.08 3.90
CA GLY A 167 -1.65 -22.26 3.70
C GLY A 167 -3.10 -21.93 3.34
N ASN A 168 -3.41 -20.67 3.02
CA ASN A 168 -4.76 -20.24 2.65
C ASN A 168 -4.98 -20.26 1.11
N ASN A 169 -3.92 -20.50 0.32
CA ASN A 169 -3.90 -20.51 -1.15
C ASN A 169 -4.18 -19.13 -1.78
N LYS A 170 -3.82 -18.06 -1.09
CA LYS A 170 -3.97 -16.66 -1.52
C LYS A 170 -2.66 -15.92 -1.34
N GLY A 171 -2.53 -14.80 -2.05
CA GLY A 171 -1.49 -13.79 -1.81
C GLY A 171 -0.10 -14.36 -1.55
N VAL A 172 0.45 -14.00 -0.38
CA VAL A 172 1.81 -14.31 0.05
C VAL A 172 1.85 -14.97 1.43
N VAL A 173 3.03 -15.45 1.81
CA VAL A 173 3.28 -15.96 3.16
C VAL A 173 4.13 -14.96 3.94
N GLY A 174 3.72 -14.63 5.17
CA GLY A 174 4.49 -13.78 6.09
C GLY A 174 5.54 -14.58 6.90
N VAL A 175 6.32 -13.87 7.72
CA VAL A 175 7.26 -14.50 8.66
C VAL A 175 6.53 -15.32 9.73
N MET A 176 5.35 -14.87 10.16
CA MET A 176 4.49 -15.49 11.17
C MET A 176 3.13 -15.90 10.55
N PRO A 177 3.12 -16.92 9.69
CA PRO A 177 1.98 -17.19 8.81
C PRO A 177 0.77 -17.86 9.47
N ASN A 178 0.87 -18.32 10.72
CA ASN A 178 -0.21 -19.09 11.36
C ASN A 178 -1.40 -18.24 11.86
N GLY A 179 -1.33 -16.91 11.77
CA GLY A 179 -2.38 -16.00 12.22
C GLY A 179 -2.51 -15.84 13.74
N ASN A 180 -1.59 -16.38 14.53
CA ASN A 180 -1.63 -16.30 16.00
C ASN A 180 -1.02 -15.01 16.54
N ILE A 181 -0.10 -14.37 15.82
CA ILE A 181 0.51 -13.11 16.27
C ILE A 181 -0.55 -12.02 16.37
N LYS A 182 -0.49 -11.20 17.42
CA LYS A 182 -1.35 -10.02 17.54
C LYS A 182 -0.66 -8.83 16.88
N LEU A 183 -1.40 -8.10 16.05
CA LEU A 183 -0.94 -6.85 15.48
C LEU A 183 -1.66 -5.67 16.15
N HIS A 184 -0.92 -4.61 16.43
CA HIS A 184 -1.48 -3.33 16.84
C HIS A 184 -1.01 -2.25 15.86
N ILE A 185 -1.94 -1.58 15.18
CA ILE A 185 -1.64 -0.64 14.11
C ILE A 185 -1.78 0.78 14.64
N VAL A 186 -0.69 1.54 14.59
CA VAL A 186 -0.69 2.97 14.91
C VAL A 186 -0.36 3.75 13.65
N LYS A 187 -1.38 4.41 13.10
CA LYS A 187 -1.27 5.15 11.85
C LYS A 187 -0.72 6.55 12.10
N VAL A 188 0.53 6.80 11.69
CA VAL A 188 1.21 8.09 11.87
C VAL A 188 1.34 8.89 10.59
N PHE A 189 1.25 8.25 9.43
CA PHE A 189 1.30 8.94 8.14
C PHE A 189 -0.09 9.29 7.64
N GLY A 190 -0.35 10.59 7.49
CA GLY A 190 -1.50 11.12 6.76
C GLY A 190 -1.18 11.28 5.26
N VAL A 191 -2.02 12.04 4.56
CA VAL A 191 -1.89 12.30 3.10
C VAL A 191 -0.53 12.88 2.71
N ASP A 192 0.09 13.66 3.60
CA ASP A 192 1.37 14.31 3.34
C ASP A 192 2.58 13.35 3.41
N GLY A 193 2.41 12.12 3.92
CA GLY A 193 3.45 11.09 3.93
C GLY A 193 4.62 11.32 4.90
N TRP A 194 4.47 12.19 5.90
CA TRP A 194 5.47 12.42 6.95
C TRP A 194 4.80 12.57 8.33
N ALA A 195 5.59 12.42 9.40
CA ALA A 195 5.12 12.54 10.79
C ALA A 195 6.13 13.32 11.65
N TYR A 196 5.64 14.00 12.68
CA TYR A 196 6.50 14.65 13.68
C TYR A 196 7.11 13.62 14.64
N SER A 197 8.30 13.91 15.16
CA SER A 197 8.92 13.09 16.22
C SER A 197 8.06 13.01 17.49
N SER A 198 7.26 14.04 17.81
CA SER A 198 6.29 13.98 18.90
C SER A 198 5.17 12.98 18.65
N SER A 199 4.71 12.85 17.39
CA SER A 199 3.72 11.86 17.00
C SER A 199 4.30 10.45 17.11
N LEU A 200 5.57 10.27 16.75
CA LEU A 200 6.27 9.01 16.90
C LEU A 200 6.43 8.59 18.38
N VAL A 201 6.76 9.54 19.27
CA VAL A 201 6.80 9.28 20.72
C VAL A 201 5.42 8.86 21.24
N ALA A 202 4.36 9.60 20.90
CA ALA A 202 3.00 9.25 21.31
C ALA A 202 2.57 7.87 20.77
N ALA A 203 2.93 7.54 19.54
CA ALA A 203 2.67 6.24 18.95
C ALA A 203 3.41 5.11 19.68
N ALA A 204 4.66 5.34 20.09
CA ALA A 204 5.44 4.37 20.84
C ALA A 204 4.86 4.13 22.25
N ASP A 205 4.39 5.18 22.94
CA ASP A 205 3.67 5.09 24.21
C ASP A 205 2.34 4.31 24.07
N GLU A 206 1.64 4.51 22.94
CA GLU A 206 0.42 3.76 22.61
C GLU A 206 0.71 2.28 22.39
N CYS A 207 1.76 1.95 21.63
CA CYS A 207 2.21 0.57 21.45
C CYS A 207 2.47 -0.11 22.80
N ALA A 208 3.19 0.57 23.69
CA ALA A 208 3.48 0.06 25.04
C ALA A 208 2.21 -0.16 25.86
N SER A 209 1.29 0.80 25.83
CA SER A 209 0.00 0.73 26.53
C SER A 209 -0.89 -0.42 26.02
N ASN A 210 -0.74 -0.81 24.76
CA ASN A 210 -1.43 -1.95 24.14
C ASN A 210 -0.67 -3.28 24.29
N GLY A 211 0.40 -3.32 25.10
CA GLY A 211 1.13 -4.54 25.43
C GLY A 211 2.01 -5.05 24.30
N ALA A 212 2.52 -4.15 23.44
CA ALA A 212 3.51 -4.49 22.44
C ALA A 212 4.75 -5.13 23.07
N SER A 213 5.22 -6.23 22.50
CA SER A 213 6.53 -6.82 22.81
C SER A 213 7.60 -6.33 21.84
N VAL A 214 7.16 -6.01 20.62
CA VAL A 214 8.00 -5.46 19.54
C VAL A 214 7.28 -4.27 18.91
N ILE A 215 8.03 -3.23 18.58
CA ILE A 215 7.57 -2.09 17.78
C ILE A 215 8.34 -2.09 16.46
N ASN A 216 7.64 -2.17 15.34
CA ASN A 216 8.19 -2.04 13.99
C ASN A 216 7.95 -0.61 13.46
N MET A 217 9.01 0.01 12.95
CA MET A 217 9.01 1.35 12.39
C MET A 217 9.73 1.35 11.04
N SER A 218 9.00 1.15 9.97
CA SER A 218 9.55 1.20 8.61
C SER A 218 9.61 2.65 8.10
N LEU A 219 10.25 3.50 8.90
CA LEU A 219 10.33 4.94 8.72
C LEU A 219 11.66 5.50 9.20
N GLY A 220 11.95 6.75 8.86
CA GLY A 220 13.20 7.39 9.22
C GLY A 220 13.18 8.91 9.07
N GLY A 221 14.11 9.56 9.76
CA GLY A 221 14.23 11.01 9.82
C GLY A 221 15.68 11.45 9.98
N THR A 222 15.96 12.63 9.45
CA THR A 222 17.31 13.18 9.33
C THR A 222 17.91 13.68 10.64
N PHE A 223 17.08 14.03 11.63
CA PHE A 223 17.54 14.71 12.84
C PHE A 223 17.11 13.96 14.09
N LYS A 224 18.04 13.84 15.05
CA LYS A 224 17.74 13.30 16.37
C LYS A 224 16.87 14.23 17.19
N SER A 225 16.07 13.64 18.07
CA SER A 225 15.26 14.32 19.09
C SER A 225 15.59 13.74 20.46
N ARG A 226 15.92 14.61 21.42
CA ARG A 226 16.22 14.18 22.79
C ARG A 226 15.02 13.52 23.48
N THR A 227 13.81 13.97 23.15
CA THR A 227 12.58 13.39 23.72
C THR A 227 12.34 12.00 23.13
N GLU A 228 12.55 11.84 21.84
CA GLU A 228 12.39 10.57 21.11
C GLU A 228 13.41 9.52 21.58
N ASP A 229 14.69 9.90 21.64
CA ASP A 229 15.77 9.08 22.19
C ASP A 229 15.43 8.53 23.60
N ARG A 230 14.99 9.42 24.49
CA ARG A 230 14.61 9.03 25.86
C ARG A 230 13.39 8.13 25.92
N ALA A 231 12.41 8.33 25.03
CA ALA A 231 11.21 7.49 24.97
C ALA A 231 11.59 6.06 24.57
N PHE A 232 12.36 5.89 23.48
CA PHE A 232 12.82 4.56 23.07
C PHE A 232 13.77 3.92 24.09
N ALA A 233 14.63 4.69 24.74
CA ALA A 233 15.44 4.20 25.85
C ALA A 233 14.59 3.72 27.04
N ASP A 234 13.48 4.38 27.37
CA ASP A 234 12.57 3.94 28.44
C ASP A 234 11.84 2.64 28.07
N LEU A 235 11.33 2.54 26.83
CA LEU A 235 10.69 1.33 26.32
C LEU A 235 11.61 0.11 26.41
N TYR A 236 12.87 0.28 26.03
CA TYR A 236 13.88 -0.78 26.10
C TYR A 236 14.26 -1.12 27.55
N ASN A 237 14.69 -0.13 28.34
CA ASN A 237 15.28 -0.37 29.66
C ASN A 237 14.27 -0.71 30.76
N ASN A 238 13.06 -0.15 30.69
CA ASN A 238 12.10 -0.19 31.78
C ASN A 238 10.82 -0.99 31.44
N GLN A 239 10.51 -1.15 30.15
CA GLN A 239 9.27 -1.80 29.72
C GLN A 239 9.50 -3.12 28.97
N ASN A 240 10.76 -3.47 28.67
CA ASN A 240 11.14 -4.70 27.95
C ASN A 240 10.46 -4.81 26.57
N ILE A 241 10.43 -3.69 25.84
CA ILE A 241 9.87 -3.60 24.49
C ILE A 241 11.02 -3.39 23.51
N LEU A 242 11.12 -4.24 22.49
CA LEU A 242 12.14 -4.14 21.45
C LEU A 242 11.63 -3.26 20.31
N SER A 243 12.33 -2.17 20.02
CA SER A 243 12.04 -1.31 18.88
C SER A 243 12.96 -1.63 17.71
N ILE A 244 12.40 -1.73 16.51
CA ILE A 244 13.11 -2.05 15.26
C ILE A 244 12.76 -0.98 14.23
N ALA A 245 13.77 -0.40 13.57
CA ALA A 245 13.57 0.63 12.56
C ALA A 245 14.46 0.46 11.33
N ALA A 246 14.01 1.01 10.20
CA ALA A 246 14.77 0.99 8.95
C ALA A 246 16.00 1.90 9.03
N ALA A 247 17.17 1.39 8.62
CA ALA A 247 18.42 2.15 8.61
C ALA A 247 18.37 3.40 7.71
N GLY A 248 17.48 3.42 6.71
CA GLY A 248 17.24 4.52 5.77
C GLY A 248 17.65 4.20 4.33
N ASN A 249 17.18 5.01 3.38
CA ASN A 249 17.17 4.69 1.94
C ASN A 249 18.00 5.64 1.04
N ASP A 250 18.86 6.47 1.64
CA ASP A 250 19.65 7.47 0.90
C ASP A 250 21.00 6.92 0.37
N GLY A 251 21.36 5.67 0.67
CA GLY A 251 22.60 5.04 0.17
C GLY A 251 23.89 5.71 0.65
N ASN A 252 23.83 6.40 1.79
CA ASN A 252 24.95 7.11 2.40
C ASN A 252 25.23 6.57 3.82
N THR A 253 26.16 7.20 4.53
CA THR A 253 26.56 6.80 5.90
C THR A 253 25.97 7.71 6.98
N ARG A 254 24.92 8.47 6.66
CA ARG A 254 24.29 9.42 7.57
C ARG A 254 23.28 8.71 8.44
N HIS A 255 23.26 9.05 9.72
CA HIS A 255 22.27 8.54 10.66
C HIS A 255 20.84 8.88 10.25
N SER A 256 19.96 7.88 10.37
CA SER A 256 18.50 8.02 10.32
C SER A 256 17.93 7.69 11.69
N TYR A 257 16.96 8.48 12.14
CA TYR A 257 16.28 8.30 13.42
C TYR A 257 14.83 7.87 13.19
N PRO A 258 14.29 6.93 13.99
CA PRO A 258 14.83 6.45 15.27
C PRO A 258 15.89 5.34 15.17
N ALA A 259 16.18 4.80 13.99
CA ALA A 259 17.08 3.65 13.82
C ALA A 259 18.50 3.83 14.39
N SER A 260 19.00 5.07 14.49
CA SER A 260 20.33 5.37 15.02
C SER A 260 20.36 5.73 16.52
N TYR A 261 19.31 5.39 17.27
CA TYR A 261 19.39 5.42 18.74
C TYR A 261 19.86 4.06 19.26
N ASP A 262 20.76 4.05 20.26
CA ASP A 262 21.31 2.82 20.83
C ASP A 262 20.26 1.83 21.40
N SER A 263 19.03 2.31 21.65
CA SER A 263 17.89 1.53 22.16
C SER A 263 16.99 0.96 21.06
N VAL A 264 17.30 1.20 19.78
CA VAL A 264 16.51 0.79 18.62
C VAL A 264 17.38 -0.05 17.69
N VAL A 265 16.88 -1.20 17.25
CA VAL A 265 17.57 -2.05 16.28
C VAL A 265 17.41 -1.47 14.88
N SER A 266 18.52 -1.10 14.27
CA SER A 266 18.62 -0.61 12.90
C SER A 266 18.78 -1.75 11.91
N VAL A 267 17.94 -1.73 10.87
CA VAL A 267 17.90 -2.77 9.85
C VAL A 267 18.26 -2.23 8.47
N ALA A 268 19.36 -2.72 7.91
CA ALA A 268 19.78 -2.47 6.53
C ALA A 268 19.08 -3.40 5.52
N ALA A 269 19.09 -3.02 4.24
CA ALA A 269 18.46 -3.79 3.16
C ALA A 269 19.49 -4.55 2.32
N VAL A 270 19.19 -5.82 2.02
CA VAL A 270 19.90 -6.65 1.05
C VAL A 270 18.95 -7.17 -0.05
N ASP A 271 19.51 -7.50 -1.21
CA ASP A 271 18.79 -8.15 -2.30
C ASP A 271 18.72 -9.68 -2.15
N SER A 272 18.11 -10.35 -3.12
CA SER A 272 17.98 -11.81 -3.16
C SER A 272 19.31 -12.57 -3.26
N ASN A 273 20.39 -11.90 -3.68
CA ASN A 273 21.75 -12.42 -3.70
C ASN A 273 22.53 -12.11 -2.41
N LYS A 274 21.86 -11.52 -1.40
CA LYS A 274 22.47 -11.04 -0.13
C LYS A 274 23.49 -9.94 -0.35
N VAL A 275 23.39 -9.21 -1.45
CA VAL A 275 24.19 -8.01 -1.71
C VAL A 275 23.48 -6.83 -1.09
N VAL A 276 24.24 -5.95 -0.41
CA VAL A 276 23.69 -4.71 0.18
C VAL A 276 23.03 -3.89 -0.91
N ALA A 277 21.78 -3.48 -0.68
CA ALA A 277 21.03 -2.67 -1.61
C ALA A 277 21.72 -1.32 -1.79
N SER A 278 21.80 -0.82 -3.03
CA SER A 278 22.47 0.46 -3.32
C SER A 278 21.87 1.67 -2.58
N PHE A 279 20.65 1.52 -2.07
CA PHE A 279 19.95 2.53 -1.29
C PHE A 279 20.06 2.37 0.21
N SER A 280 20.49 1.21 0.70
CA SER A 280 20.60 0.98 2.14
C SER A 280 21.64 1.93 2.72
N GLN A 281 21.24 2.74 3.71
CA GLN A 281 22.21 3.48 4.49
C GLN A 281 23.11 2.52 5.27
N GLN A 282 24.39 2.88 5.36
CA GLN A 282 25.44 2.10 6.00
C GLN A 282 26.06 2.94 7.10
N THR A 283 25.40 2.97 8.26
CA THR A 283 25.86 3.69 9.45
C THR A 283 26.59 2.72 10.40
N ASP A 284 27.34 3.26 11.34
CA ASP A 284 27.95 2.49 12.45
C ASP A 284 26.92 1.99 13.48
N GLN A 285 25.65 2.40 13.31
CA GLN A 285 24.49 1.97 14.09
C GLN A 285 23.66 0.91 13.37
N VAL A 286 24.16 0.27 12.29
CA VAL A 286 23.44 -0.85 11.66
C VAL A 286 23.77 -2.13 12.41
N GLU A 287 22.79 -2.77 13.06
CA GLU A 287 23.00 -4.03 13.78
C GLU A 287 22.80 -5.26 12.89
N LEU A 288 21.81 -5.22 11.99
CA LEU A 288 21.49 -6.36 11.12
C LEU A 288 20.95 -5.92 9.76
N SER A 289 20.82 -6.88 8.84
CA SER A 289 20.23 -6.66 7.53
C SER A 289 19.17 -7.70 7.21
N GLY A 290 18.17 -7.28 6.43
CA GLY A 290 17.08 -8.12 5.96
C GLY A 290 16.80 -7.95 4.47
N PRO A 291 16.01 -8.87 3.87
CA PRO A 291 15.53 -8.74 2.50
C PRO A 291 14.77 -7.41 2.33
N GLY A 292 15.22 -6.55 1.42
CA GLY A 292 14.63 -5.23 1.23
C GLY A 292 14.54 -4.76 -0.23
N VAL A 293 14.98 -5.57 -1.19
CA VAL A 293 14.86 -5.29 -2.63
C VAL A 293 13.82 -6.22 -3.23
N ASP A 294 12.85 -5.67 -3.96
CA ASP A 294 11.77 -6.40 -4.66
C ASP A 294 11.03 -7.41 -3.75
N VAL A 295 10.72 -6.98 -2.53
CA VAL A 295 9.97 -7.78 -1.55
C VAL A 295 8.49 -7.76 -1.89
N LEU A 296 7.96 -8.90 -2.33
CA LEU A 296 6.53 -9.09 -2.54
C LEU A 296 5.79 -9.19 -1.19
N SER A 297 4.67 -8.48 -1.05
CA SER A 297 3.80 -8.53 0.13
C SER A 297 2.37 -8.09 -0.19
N SER A 298 1.47 -8.13 0.80
CA SER A 298 0.09 -7.63 0.71
C SER A 298 0.02 -6.12 0.55
N VAL A 299 -0.94 -5.63 -0.21
CA VAL A 299 -1.21 -4.19 -0.36
C VAL A 299 -2.72 -4.02 -0.53
N PRO A 300 -3.31 -2.85 -0.21
CA PRO A 300 -4.74 -2.66 -0.37
C PRO A 300 -5.21 -2.99 -1.79
N VAL A 301 -6.39 -3.61 -1.91
CA VAL A 301 -6.87 -4.13 -3.19
C VAL A 301 -6.87 -3.04 -4.26
N GLY A 302 -6.17 -3.29 -5.37
CA GLY A 302 -6.05 -2.33 -6.48
C GLY A 302 -4.88 -1.36 -6.37
N MET A 303 -4.12 -1.38 -5.27
CA MET A 303 -2.89 -0.59 -5.07
C MET A 303 -1.61 -1.39 -5.36
N GLY A 304 -1.72 -2.64 -5.85
CA GLY A 304 -0.57 -3.41 -6.32
C GLY A 304 0.13 -2.75 -7.49
N LEU A 305 1.42 -2.46 -7.33
CA LEU A 305 2.25 -1.83 -8.35
C LEU A 305 3.28 -2.82 -8.88
N SER A 306 3.47 -2.79 -10.19
CA SER A 306 4.60 -3.41 -10.86
C SER A 306 5.30 -2.35 -11.69
N THR A 307 6.61 -2.23 -11.55
CA THR A 307 7.41 -1.27 -12.29
C THR A 307 8.02 -1.96 -13.50
N THR A 308 7.92 -1.29 -14.66
CA THR A 308 8.54 -1.76 -15.89
C THR A 308 9.35 -0.63 -16.52
N LEU A 309 10.61 -0.89 -16.85
CA LEU A 309 11.44 0.02 -17.63
C LEU A 309 11.79 -0.65 -18.96
N ASN A 310 11.60 0.08 -20.06
CA ASN A 310 12.01 -0.37 -21.40
C ASN A 310 12.91 0.68 -22.05
N VAL A 311 14.11 0.27 -22.47
CA VAL A 311 15.07 1.16 -23.16
C VAL A 311 15.50 0.50 -24.47
N GLY A 312 15.23 1.17 -25.59
CA GLY A 312 15.59 0.67 -26.91
C GLY A 312 14.94 -0.68 -27.26
N GLY A 313 13.75 -0.96 -26.72
CA GLY A 313 13.04 -2.23 -26.92
C GLY A 313 13.44 -3.37 -25.99
N ASN A 314 14.38 -3.14 -25.06
CA ASN A 314 14.77 -4.11 -24.04
C ASN A 314 14.15 -3.76 -22.70
N SER A 315 13.59 -4.75 -22.01
CA SER A 315 13.16 -4.60 -20.63
C SER A 315 14.37 -4.59 -19.71
N ILE A 316 14.40 -3.63 -18.79
CA ILE A 316 15.41 -3.48 -17.75
C ILE A 316 14.71 -3.68 -16.41
N GLU A 317 15.35 -4.41 -15.50
CA GLU A 317 14.88 -4.52 -14.12
C GLU A 317 14.82 -3.13 -13.49
N ALA A 318 13.66 -2.82 -12.92
CA ALA A 318 13.40 -1.54 -12.31
C ALA A 318 12.49 -1.73 -11.11
N SER A 319 12.87 -1.11 -10.00
CA SER A 319 12.03 -1.02 -8.81
C SER A 319 11.38 0.36 -8.80
N GLY A 320 10.09 0.40 -8.48
CA GLY A 320 9.39 1.66 -8.23
C GLY A 320 9.98 2.35 -7.00
N MET A 321 9.90 3.68 -6.98
CA MET A 321 10.25 4.43 -5.78
C MET A 321 8.97 4.89 -5.09
N GLU A 322 8.94 4.77 -3.77
CA GLU A 322 7.85 5.28 -2.95
C GLU A 322 7.57 6.77 -3.25
N GLY A 323 6.29 7.14 -3.31
CA GLY A 323 5.85 8.50 -3.63
C GLY A 323 5.95 8.90 -5.11
N SER A 324 6.40 8.01 -6.00
CA SER A 324 6.40 8.29 -7.45
C SER A 324 4.97 8.32 -8.02
N PRO A 325 4.68 9.20 -9.01
CA PRO A 325 3.42 9.14 -9.73
C PRO A 325 3.18 7.76 -10.35
N LEU A 326 1.94 7.25 -10.20
CA LEU A 326 1.50 5.97 -10.76
C LEU A 326 1.07 6.14 -12.23
N ASP A 327 2.01 6.51 -13.08
CA ASP A 327 1.76 6.77 -14.49
C ASP A 327 2.88 6.21 -15.39
N SER A 328 2.61 6.14 -16.69
CA SER A 328 3.60 5.79 -17.70
C SER A 328 4.20 7.05 -18.31
N ALA A 329 5.54 7.08 -18.40
CA ALA A 329 6.27 8.09 -19.15
C ALA A 329 7.04 7.43 -20.29
N THR A 330 7.04 8.04 -21.48
CA THR A 330 7.84 7.61 -22.63
C THR A 330 8.47 8.81 -23.29
N GLY A 331 9.76 8.73 -23.59
CA GLY A 331 10.50 9.81 -24.24
C GLY A 331 11.91 9.38 -24.58
N ALA A 332 12.62 10.25 -25.30
CA ALA A 332 14.06 10.05 -25.51
C ALA A 332 14.78 10.13 -24.16
N LEU A 333 15.75 9.26 -23.94
CA LEU A 333 16.59 9.29 -22.74
C LEU A 333 17.57 10.47 -22.81
N VAL A 334 17.76 11.17 -21.70
CA VAL A 334 18.84 12.15 -21.53
C VAL A 334 19.62 11.82 -20.26
N ASP A 335 20.94 11.79 -20.37
CA ASP A 335 21.81 11.59 -19.22
C ASP A 335 21.93 12.90 -18.44
N CYS A 336 21.48 12.88 -17.19
CA CYS A 336 21.47 14.00 -16.26
C CYS A 336 22.53 13.86 -15.16
N GLY A 337 23.44 12.89 -15.27
CA GLY A 337 24.50 12.66 -14.30
C GLY A 337 23.94 12.38 -12.89
N LEU A 338 24.51 13.02 -11.87
CA LEU A 338 24.13 12.79 -10.46
C LEU A 338 22.88 13.57 -10.01
N GLY A 339 22.36 14.49 -10.84
CA GLY A 339 21.22 15.34 -10.49
C GLY A 339 21.55 16.48 -9.51
N GLU A 340 22.82 16.82 -9.32
CA GLU A 340 23.26 17.90 -8.42
C GLU A 340 23.03 19.32 -8.98
N SER A 341 22.55 19.42 -10.23
CA SER A 341 22.20 20.66 -10.92
C SER A 341 21.13 20.39 -11.97
N ALA A 342 20.37 21.42 -12.37
CA ALA A 342 19.35 21.32 -13.41
C ALA A 342 19.86 20.65 -14.70
N CYS A 343 19.12 19.64 -15.17
CA CYS A 343 19.52 18.85 -16.34
C CYS A 343 19.25 19.61 -17.66
N ALA A 344 20.31 20.01 -18.33
CA ALA A 344 20.21 20.69 -19.61
C ALA A 344 19.54 19.80 -20.68
N ASN A 345 18.60 20.37 -21.44
CA ASN A 345 17.86 19.69 -22.51
C ASN A 345 16.93 18.53 -22.05
N ALA A 346 16.48 18.55 -20.80
CA ALA A 346 15.55 17.58 -20.23
C ALA A 346 14.08 17.74 -20.67
N ALA A 347 13.73 18.89 -21.26
CA ALA A 347 12.35 19.17 -21.65
C ALA A 347 11.78 18.10 -22.61
N GLY A 348 10.69 17.45 -22.20
CA GLY A 348 9.99 16.40 -22.96
C GLY A 348 10.74 15.06 -23.07
N LYS A 349 11.75 14.83 -22.22
CA LYS A 349 12.60 13.64 -22.22
C LYS A 349 12.53 12.89 -20.90
N VAL A 350 13.00 11.64 -20.89
CA VAL A 350 13.17 10.85 -19.68
C VAL A 350 14.59 11.07 -19.15
N CYS A 351 14.69 11.65 -17.96
CA CYS A 351 15.96 11.93 -17.30
C CYS A 351 16.53 10.65 -16.68
N LEU A 352 17.67 10.19 -17.17
CA LEU A 352 18.49 9.19 -16.49
C LEU A 352 19.35 9.92 -15.45
N ILE A 353 19.01 9.74 -14.18
CA ILE A 353 19.74 10.34 -13.06
C ILE A 353 20.38 9.22 -12.25
N SER A 354 21.70 9.23 -12.18
CA SER A 354 22.47 8.32 -11.36
C SER A 354 22.31 8.67 -9.87
N ARG A 355 22.36 7.64 -9.00
CA ARG A 355 22.51 7.84 -7.55
C ARG A 355 23.80 8.64 -7.27
N GLY A 356 23.75 9.51 -6.26
CA GLY A 356 24.79 10.50 -5.98
C GLY A 356 24.74 10.96 -4.54
N ASN A 357 25.35 12.10 -4.22
CA ASN A 357 25.54 12.56 -2.84
C ASN A 357 24.31 13.21 -2.19
N ILE A 358 23.30 13.55 -2.99
CA ILE A 358 22.06 14.19 -2.53
C ILE A 358 20.88 13.23 -2.67
N SER A 359 19.86 13.40 -1.83
CA SER A 359 18.66 12.55 -1.84
C SER A 359 17.94 12.67 -3.18
N PHE A 360 17.14 11.67 -3.56
CA PHE A 360 16.32 11.80 -4.75
C PHE A 360 15.33 12.97 -4.62
N ALA A 361 14.77 13.19 -3.44
CA ALA A 361 13.87 14.32 -3.17
C ALA A 361 14.54 15.67 -3.49
N ASP A 362 15.82 15.84 -3.15
CA ASP A 362 16.57 17.05 -3.51
C ASP A 362 16.77 17.17 -5.03
N LYS A 363 16.93 16.05 -5.74
CA LYS A 363 17.13 16.03 -7.21
C LYS A 363 15.88 16.43 -7.98
N VAL A 364 14.68 16.04 -7.53
CA VAL A 364 13.43 16.41 -8.21
C VAL A 364 12.96 17.85 -7.93
N LEU A 365 13.56 18.52 -6.94
CA LEU A 365 13.28 19.93 -6.64
C LEU A 365 14.22 20.92 -7.37
N ALA A 366 15.32 20.43 -7.96
CA ALA A 366 16.39 21.23 -8.58
C ALA A 366 16.18 21.51 -10.08
#